data_AF-A0A9J6GGH6-F1
#
_entry.id   AF-A0A9J6GGH6-F1
#
_cell.length_a   1.000
_cell.length_b   1.000
_cell.length_c   1.000
_cell.angle_alpha   90.00
_cell.angle_beta   90.00
_cell.angle_gamma   90.00
#
_symmetry.space_group_name_H-M   'P 1'
#
loop_
_entity.id
_entity.type
_entity.pdbx_description
1 polymer ?
#
loop_
_entity_poly.entity_id
_entity_poly.type
_entity_poly.pdbx_seq_one_letter_code
_entity_poly.pdbx_strand_id
1 'polypeptide(L)'
;MVEQRLAEEERRVEQYLHASTLEPLMSTCRDVLIKKHLGEFYGELKNFLVNDRIEELTRAYRLLLPVPDGFDQLRTLFQEHVWTQGLDAIECLGRLGAPDPKLYVDTVLQVHEKYSTLVVTALGGDTSFFACFDKACTKFINENAVTHLAHSSRKSAELLARYCHMLLKKDLENVEYSEREDKLCKAMMVFGYLKDKDVFQKFYSRMLAKRLVEHSSACRDLEASMISKLKLANGYEYVSTLERMLQDNALSENVTQEFLRSVKDSGITWG
;
A
#
# COMPACT_ATOMS: atom_id res chain seq x y z
N MET A 1 -30.79 -21.07 7.43
CA MET A 1 -29.60 -20.25 7.77
C MET A 1 -29.91 -19.30 8.92
N VAL A 2 -28.91 -18.89 9.70
CA VAL A 2 -29.09 -17.97 10.85
C VAL A 2 -29.78 -16.67 10.43
N GLU A 3 -29.37 -16.07 9.31
CA GLU A 3 -30.00 -14.86 8.75
C GLU A 3 -31.49 -15.03 8.47
N GLN A 4 -31.90 -16.18 7.91
CA GLN A 4 -33.31 -16.49 7.64
C GLN A 4 -34.11 -16.62 8.94
N ARG A 5 -33.53 -17.24 9.97
CA ARG A 5 -34.18 -17.38 11.28
C ARG A 5 -34.37 -16.03 11.96
N LEU A 6 -33.36 -15.16 11.90
CA LEU A 6 -33.47 -13.80 12.44
C LEU A 6 -34.57 -12.99 11.73
N ALA A 7 -34.63 -13.06 10.39
CA ALA A 7 -35.67 -12.39 9.62
C ALA A 7 -37.08 -12.98 9.85
N GLU A 8 -37.18 -14.29 10.11
CA GLU A 8 -38.44 -14.94 10.48
C GLU A 8 -38.94 -14.44 11.85
N GLU A 9 -38.07 -14.34 12.86
CA GLU A 9 -38.46 -13.86 14.20
C GLU A 9 -38.81 -12.37 14.19
N GLU A 10 -38.08 -11.54 13.43
CA GLU A 10 -38.42 -10.13 13.24
C GLU A 10 -39.81 -9.96 12.62
N ARG A 11 -40.12 -10.71 11.56
CA ARG A 11 -41.44 -10.70 10.92
C ARG A 11 -42.54 -11.22 11.85
N ARG A 12 -42.25 -12.18 12.73
CA ARG A 12 -43.22 -12.66 13.72
C ARG A 12 -43.56 -11.60 14.75
N VAL A 13 -42.59 -10.79 15.17
CA VAL A 13 -42.85 -9.68 16.08
C VAL A 13 -43.78 -8.68 15.41
N GLU A 14 -43.49 -8.30 14.16
CA GLU A 14 -44.34 -7.38 13.39
C GLU A 14 -45.79 -7.87 13.22
N GLN A 15 -45.98 -9.17 13.02
CA GLN A 15 -47.29 -9.76 12.75
C GLN A 15 -48.10 -10.08 14.01
N TYR A 16 -47.45 -10.44 15.11
CA TYR A 16 -48.11 -11.10 16.24
C TYR A 16 -47.78 -10.56 17.63
N LEU A 17 -46.73 -9.72 17.79
CA LEU A 17 -46.27 -9.26 19.11
C LEU A 17 -46.25 -7.74 19.20
N HIS A 18 -46.11 -7.22 20.42
CA HIS A 18 -45.95 -5.79 20.64
C HIS A 18 -44.52 -5.35 20.26
N ALA A 19 -44.37 -4.16 19.68
CA ALA A 19 -43.08 -3.64 19.20
C ALA A 19 -41.98 -3.60 20.28
N SER A 20 -42.35 -3.47 21.56
CA SER A 20 -41.40 -3.51 22.68
C SER A 20 -40.73 -4.87 22.90
N THR A 21 -41.27 -5.95 22.31
CA THR A 21 -40.73 -7.31 22.41
C THR A 21 -39.62 -7.57 21.39
N LEU A 22 -39.49 -6.72 20.36
CA LEU A 22 -38.52 -6.89 19.28
C LEU A 22 -37.09 -6.97 19.80
N GLU A 23 -36.63 -5.94 20.52
CA GLU A 23 -35.23 -5.84 20.93
C GLU A 23 -34.83 -6.93 21.95
N PRO A 24 -35.63 -7.25 22.99
CA PRO A 24 -35.33 -8.37 23.89
C PRO A 24 -35.29 -9.73 23.18
N LEU A 25 -36.20 -9.98 22.23
CA LEU A 25 -36.23 -11.23 21.46
C LEU A 25 -35.00 -11.33 20.55
N MET A 26 -34.72 -10.29 19.77
CA MET A 26 -33.59 -10.26 18.83
C MET A 26 -32.25 -10.37 19.56
N SER A 27 -32.11 -9.73 20.72
CA SER A 27 -30.94 -9.88 21.60
C SER A 27 -30.75 -11.35 22.02
N THR A 28 -31.81 -12.00 22.49
CA THR A 28 -31.76 -13.42 22.89
C THR A 28 -31.44 -14.33 21.70
N CYS A 29 -32.02 -14.07 20.52
CA CYS A 29 -31.74 -14.83 19.31
C CYS A 29 -30.27 -14.67 18.88
N ARG A 30 -29.71 -13.46 18.91
CA ARG A 30 -28.29 -13.21 18.60
C ARG A 30 -27.37 -13.93 19.59
N ASP A 31 -27.68 -13.88 20.88
CA ASP A 31 -26.88 -14.57 21.90
C ASP A 31 -26.87 -16.09 21.70
N VAL A 32 -28.02 -16.69 21.42
CA VAL A 32 -28.14 -18.15 21.27
C VAL A 32 -27.60 -18.63 19.91
N LEU A 33 -27.95 -17.95 18.82
CA LEU A 33 -27.64 -18.40 17.46
C LEU A 33 -26.24 -17.98 16.99
N ILE A 34 -25.70 -16.88 17.51
CA ILE A 34 -24.40 -16.33 17.10
C ILE A 34 -23.40 -16.47 18.24
N LYS A 35 -23.64 -15.79 19.37
CA LYS A 35 -22.63 -15.63 20.43
C LYS A 35 -22.13 -16.97 21.00
N LYS A 36 -23.01 -17.94 21.22
CA LYS A 36 -22.64 -19.30 21.71
C LYS A 36 -21.82 -20.12 20.72
N HIS A 37 -21.90 -19.81 19.43
CA HIS A 37 -21.24 -20.56 18.36
C HIS A 37 -20.06 -19.81 17.73
N LEU A 38 -19.66 -18.67 18.32
CA LEU A 38 -18.58 -17.84 17.80
C LEU A 38 -17.26 -18.59 17.66
N GLY A 39 -16.93 -19.52 18.58
CA GLY A 39 -15.68 -20.29 18.51
C GLY A 39 -15.54 -21.12 17.23
N GLU A 40 -16.58 -21.87 16.85
CA GLU A 40 -16.62 -22.64 15.60
C GLU A 40 -16.68 -21.71 14.38
N PHE A 41 -17.44 -20.63 14.50
CA PHE A 41 -17.58 -19.61 13.47
C PHE A 41 -16.24 -18.93 13.11
N TYR A 42 -15.39 -18.63 14.09
CA TYR A 42 -14.06 -18.08 13.85
C TYR A 42 -13.11 -19.07 13.15
N GLY A 43 -13.27 -20.38 13.39
CA GLY A 43 -12.56 -21.41 12.65
C GLY A 43 -12.90 -21.38 11.16
N GLU A 44 -14.20 -21.27 10.84
CA GLU A 44 -14.66 -21.17 9.46
C GLU A 44 -14.34 -19.81 8.80
N LEU A 45 -14.33 -18.72 9.56
CA LEU A 45 -13.90 -17.40 9.06
C LEU A 45 -12.47 -17.43 8.52
N LYS A 46 -11.56 -18.16 9.17
CA LYS A 46 -10.20 -18.37 8.66
C LYS A 46 -10.23 -19.11 7.33
N ASN A 47 -11.07 -20.14 7.19
CA ASN A 47 -11.26 -20.85 5.92
C ASN A 47 -11.80 -19.92 4.83
N PHE A 48 -12.71 -19.00 5.16
CA PHE A 48 -13.25 -18.06 4.18
C PHE A 48 -12.20 -17.08 3.67
N LEU A 49 -11.33 -16.58 4.56
CA LEU A 49 -10.21 -15.71 4.17
C LEU A 49 -9.20 -16.45 3.29
N VAL A 50 -8.82 -17.68 3.66
CA VAL A 50 -7.82 -18.47 2.92
C VAL A 50 -8.33 -18.90 1.53
N ASN A 51 -9.62 -19.23 1.41
CA ASN A 51 -10.20 -19.70 0.15
C ASN A 51 -10.88 -18.59 -0.67
N ASP A 52 -10.61 -17.31 -0.36
CA ASP A 52 -11.20 -16.14 -1.03
C ASP A 52 -12.74 -16.21 -1.17
N ARG A 53 -13.42 -16.70 -0.12
CA ARG A 53 -14.88 -16.83 -0.05
C ARG A 53 -15.52 -15.51 0.39
N ILE A 54 -15.52 -14.54 -0.53
CA ILE A 54 -15.92 -13.15 -0.29
C ILE A 54 -17.40 -13.05 0.11
N GLU A 55 -18.30 -13.81 -0.52
CA GLU A 55 -19.73 -13.77 -0.21
C GLU A 55 -20.01 -14.26 1.21
N GLU A 56 -19.37 -15.36 1.61
CA GLU A 56 -19.47 -15.94 2.95
C GLU A 56 -18.88 -15.00 3.99
N LEU A 57 -17.73 -14.37 3.70
CA LEU A 57 -17.13 -13.35 4.56
C LEU A 57 -18.06 -12.15 4.74
N THR A 58 -18.73 -11.69 3.67
CA THR A 58 -19.66 -10.56 3.72
C THR A 58 -20.88 -10.88 4.60
N ARG A 59 -21.41 -12.09 4.47
CA ARG A 59 -22.52 -12.56 5.31
C ARG A 59 -22.11 -12.72 6.75
N ALA A 60 -20.91 -13.25 6.98
CA ALA A 60 -20.35 -13.36 8.30
C ALA A 60 -20.15 -11.99 8.96
N TYR A 61 -19.66 -11.00 8.21
CA TYR A 61 -19.55 -9.62 8.66
C TYR A 61 -20.90 -9.02 9.05
N ARG A 62 -21.95 -9.20 8.23
CA ARG A 62 -23.31 -8.72 8.53
C ARG A 62 -23.89 -9.36 9.80
N LEU A 63 -23.62 -10.64 10.04
CA LEU A 63 -24.06 -11.35 11.24
C LEU A 63 -23.38 -10.84 12.51
N LEU A 64 -22.11 -10.43 12.42
CA LEU A 64 -21.34 -9.91 13.56
C LEU A 64 -21.64 -8.43 13.86
N LEU A 65 -22.17 -7.67 12.90
CA LEU A 65 -22.46 -6.24 13.03
C LEU A 65 -23.29 -5.85 14.26
N PRO A 66 -24.34 -6.60 14.64
CA PRO A 66 -25.14 -6.31 15.83
C PRO A 66 -24.56 -6.87 17.13
N VAL A 67 -23.47 -7.64 17.09
CA VAL A 67 -22.91 -8.34 18.25
C VAL A 67 -21.79 -7.52 18.87
N PRO A 68 -21.94 -7.04 20.12
CA PRO A 68 -20.86 -6.34 20.82
C PRO A 68 -19.65 -7.27 20.96
N ASP A 69 -18.45 -6.73 20.71
CA ASP A 69 -17.16 -7.44 20.72
C ASP A 69 -16.99 -8.57 19.67
N GLY A 70 -17.96 -8.75 18.77
CA GLY A 70 -17.92 -9.79 17.73
C GLY A 70 -16.82 -9.58 16.68
N PHE A 71 -16.28 -8.37 16.57
CA PHE A 71 -15.26 -8.03 15.57
C PHE A 71 -13.82 -8.16 16.06
N ASP A 72 -13.57 -8.27 17.37
CA ASP A 72 -12.20 -8.24 17.91
C ASP A 72 -11.35 -9.41 17.41
N GLN A 73 -11.93 -10.61 17.45
CA GLN A 73 -11.27 -11.81 16.97
C GLN A 73 -11.21 -11.84 15.44
N LEU A 74 -12.24 -11.36 14.72
CA LEU A 74 -12.21 -11.25 13.27
C LEU A 74 -11.13 -10.27 12.79
N ARG A 75 -10.97 -9.12 13.46
CA ARG A 75 -9.91 -8.14 13.17
C ARG A 75 -8.52 -8.74 13.37
N THR A 76 -8.34 -9.50 14.43
CA THR A 76 -7.07 -10.19 14.72
C THR A 76 -6.77 -11.24 13.65
N LEU A 77 -7.74 -12.11 13.32
CA LEU A 77 -7.59 -13.13 12.27
C LEU A 77 -7.31 -12.51 10.90
N PHE A 78 -8.02 -11.43 10.55
CA PHE A 78 -7.81 -10.70 9.31
C PHE A 78 -6.40 -10.11 9.25
N GLN A 79 -5.95 -9.43 10.31
CA GLN A 79 -4.61 -8.86 10.39
C GLN A 79 -3.52 -9.93 10.24
N GLU A 80 -3.66 -11.06 10.92
CA GLU A 80 -2.72 -12.20 10.82
C GLU A 80 -2.73 -12.83 9.42
N HIS A 81 -3.90 -12.95 8.80
CA HIS A 81 -4.03 -13.49 7.45
C HIS A 81 -3.34 -12.59 6.42
N VAL A 82 -3.62 -11.27 6.43
CA VAL A 82 -2.97 -10.32 5.52
C VAL A 82 -1.46 -10.33 5.69
N TRP A 83 -0.98 -10.37 6.93
CA TRP A 83 0.46 -10.44 7.20
C TRP A 83 1.05 -11.75 6.64
N THR A 84 0.48 -12.90 6.96
CA THR A 84 0.98 -14.20 6.48
C THR A 84 1.04 -14.24 4.96
N GLN A 85 -0.03 -13.80 4.29
CA GLN A 85 -0.11 -13.79 2.83
C GLN A 85 0.88 -12.80 2.20
N GLY A 86 1.11 -11.65 2.82
CA GLY A 86 2.16 -10.72 2.42
C GLY A 86 3.58 -11.30 2.55
N LEU A 87 3.83 -12.06 3.62
CA LEU A 87 5.10 -12.78 3.79
C LEU A 87 5.29 -13.86 2.73
N ASP A 88 4.29 -14.73 2.53
CA ASP A 88 4.34 -15.84 1.58
C ASP A 88 4.59 -15.34 0.15
N ALA A 89 3.93 -14.22 -0.22
CA ALA A 89 4.11 -13.58 -1.52
C ALA A 89 5.56 -13.09 -1.71
N ILE A 90 6.18 -12.49 -0.68
CA ILE A 90 7.56 -12.01 -0.75
C ILE A 90 8.57 -13.17 -0.62
N GLU A 91 8.25 -14.23 0.13
CA GLU A 91 9.14 -15.38 0.30
C GLU A 91 9.43 -16.08 -1.02
N CYS A 92 8.41 -16.19 -1.89
CA CYS A 92 8.57 -16.67 -3.26
C CYS A 92 9.66 -15.90 -4.04
N LEU A 93 9.82 -14.60 -3.77
CA LEU A 93 10.84 -13.75 -4.40
C LEU A 93 12.23 -13.89 -3.77
N GLY A 94 12.28 -14.08 -2.44
CA GLY A 94 13.55 -14.18 -1.70
C GLY A 94 14.42 -15.37 -2.11
N ARG A 95 13.80 -16.46 -2.62
CA ARG A 95 14.50 -17.67 -3.10
C ARG A 95 15.38 -17.43 -4.34
N LEU A 96 15.18 -16.32 -5.05
CA LEU A 96 15.90 -15.99 -6.29
C LEU A 96 17.25 -15.26 -6.06
N GLY A 97 17.70 -15.12 -4.81
CA GLY A 97 19.03 -14.60 -4.45
C GLY A 97 19.17 -13.07 -4.53
N ALA A 98 18.71 -12.44 -5.60
CA ALA A 98 18.64 -10.99 -5.75
C ALA A 98 17.21 -10.57 -6.11
N PRO A 99 16.45 -9.95 -5.19
CA PRO A 99 15.08 -9.54 -5.47
C PRO A 99 15.08 -8.38 -6.47
N ASP A 100 14.47 -8.61 -7.62
CA ASP A 100 14.24 -7.57 -8.62
C ASP A 100 13.34 -6.46 -8.02
N PRO A 101 13.75 -5.17 -8.07
CA PRO A 101 12.99 -4.07 -7.47
C PRO A 101 11.58 -3.94 -8.00
N LYS A 102 11.38 -4.16 -9.32
CA LYS A 102 10.06 -4.07 -9.94
C LYS A 102 9.18 -5.20 -9.45
N LEU A 103 9.66 -6.45 -9.51
CA LEU A 103 8.93 -7.61 -9.04
C LEU A 103 8.55 -7.51 -7.55
N TYR A 104 9.47 -7.00 -6.72
CA TYR A 104 9.19 -6.75 -5.31
C TYR A 104 8.05 -5.75 -5.09
N VAL A 105 8.14 -4.56 -5.70
CA VAL A 105 7.12 -3.52 -5.52
C VAL A 105 5.78 -3.93 -6.14
N ASP A 106 5.79 -4.57 -7.31
CA ASP A 106 4.58 -5.08 -7.97
C ASP A 106 3.88 -6.13 -7.10
N THR A 107 4.64 -7.03 -6.45
CA THR A 107 4.07 -8.05 -5.55
C THR A 107 3.45 -7.43 -4.31
N VAL A 108 4.12 -6.43 -3.69
CA VAL A 108 3.56 -5.70 -2.55
C VAL A 108 2.26 -4.98 -2.93
N LEU A 109 2.23 -4.35 -4.11
CA LEU A 109 1.06 -3.64 -4.62
C LEU A 109 -0.11 -4.60 -4.92
N GLN A 110 0.16 -5.79 -5.46
CA GLN A 110 -0.88 -6.81 -5.70
C GLN A 110 -1.54 -7.26 -4.39
N VAL A 111 -0.73 -7.55 -3.36
CA VAL A 111 -1.25 -7.90 -2.03
C VAL A 111 -2.08 -6.74 -1.46
N HIS A 112 -1.58 -5.50 -1.57
CA HIS A 112 -2.28 -4.32 -1.09
C HIS A 112 -3.64 -4.13 -1.78
N GLU A 113 -3.68 -4.20 -3.11
CA GLU A 113 -4.90 -4.01 -3.91
C GLU A 113 -5.94 -5.11 -3.61
N LYS A 114 -5.51 -6.37 -3.50
CA LYS A 114 -6.37 -7.51 -3.15
C LYS A 114 -7.11 -7.26 -1.83
N TYR A 115 -6.36 -6.96 -0.76
CA TYR A 115 -6.95 -6.83 0.56
C TYR A 115 -7.63 -5.48 0.81
N SER A 116 -7.18 -4.39 0.19
CA SER A 116 -7.91 -3.12 0.17
C SER A 116 -9.29 -3.30 -0.47
N THR A 117 -9.37 -4.01 -1.60
CA THR A 117 -10.64 -4.31 -2.27
C THR A 117 -11.52 -5.20 -1.40
N LEU A 118 -10.94 -6.20 -0.72
CA LEU A 118 -11.66 -7.07 0.20
C LEU A 118 -12.28 -6.29 1.37
N VAL A 119 -11.55 -5.32 1.96
CA VAL A 119 -12.09 -4.49 3.04
C VAL A 119 -13.29 -3.65 2.56
N VAL A 120 -13.21 -3.08 1.36
CA VAL A 120 -14.30 -2.29 0.78
C VAL A 120 -15.52 -3.15 0.45
N THR A 121 -15.29 -4.32 -0.18
CA THR A 121 -16.37 -5.14 -0.74
C THR A 121 -17.02 -6.07 0.29
N ALA A 122 -16.22 -6.71 1.15
CA ALA A 122 -16.70 -7.73 2.08
C ALA A 122 -16.90 -7.23 3.51
N LEU A 123 -16.11 -6.23 3.94
CA LEU A 123 -16.07 -5.74 5.33
C LEU A 123 -16.67 -4.34 5.47
N GLY A 124 -17.51 -3.93 4.52
CA GLY A 124 -18.29 -2.70 4.56
C GLY A 124 -17.48 -1.40 4.51
N GLY A 125 -16.18 -1.45 4.19
CA GLY A 125 -15.31 -0.28 4.22
C GLY A 125 -15.05 0.25 5.63
N ASP A 126 -15.16 -0.60 6.65
CA ASP A 126 -14.97 -0.22 8.04
C ASP A 126 -13.53 0.25 8.32
N THR A 127 -13.41 1.44 8.91
CA THR A 127 -12.12 2.09 9.22
C THR A 127 -11.27 1.27 10.19
N SER A 128 -11.89 0.47 11.05
CA SER A 128 -11.19 -0.42 11.98
C SER A 128 -10.46 -1.56 11.25
N PHE A 129 -11.04 -2.08 10.16
CA PHE A 129 -10.40 -3.09 9.32
C PHE A 129 -9.30 -2.49 8.45
N PHE A 130 -9.46 -1.26 7.95
CA PHE A 130 -8.36 -0.52 7.32
C PHE A 130 -7.19 -0.32 8.28
N ALA A 131 -7.44 0.03 9.54
CA ALA A 131 -6.37 0.17 10.53
C ALA A 131 -5.64 -1.16 10.81
N CYS A 132 -6.35 -2.29 10.82
CA CYS A 132 -5.73 -3.61 10.91
C CYS A 132 -4.93 -3.97 9.65
N PHE A 133 -5.47 -3.68 8.48
CA PHE A 133 -4.80 -3.85 7.20
C PHE A 133 -3.49 -3.03 7.13
N ASP A 134 -3.53 -1.75 7.48
CA ASP A 134 -2.37 -0.86 7.49
C ASP A 134 -1.29 -1.35 8.46
N LYS A 135 -1.67 -1.87 9.63
CA LYS A 135 -0.75 -2.49 10.59
C LYS A 135 -0.09 -3.73 10.01
N ALA A 136 -0.85 -4.59 9.32
CA ALA A 136 -0.32 -5.78 8.66
C ALA A 136 0.66 -5.40 7.53
N CYS A 137 0.30 -4.44 6.67
CA CYS A 137 1.16 -3.89 5.62
C CYS A 137 2.46 -3.31 6.17
N THR A 138 2.36 -2.47 7.19
CA THR A 138 3.53 -1.91 7.88
C THR A 138 4.43 -3.02 8.43
N LYS A 139 3.86 -4.13 8.90
CA LYS A 139 4.66 -5.22 9.43
C LYS A 139 5.37 -6.01 8.34
N PHE A 140 4.65 -6.56 7.37
CA PHE A 140 5.26 -7.43 6.35
C PHE A 140 6.18 -6.67 5.38
N ILE A 141 5.95 -5.38 5.12
CA ILE A 141 6.84 -4.59 4.25
C ILE A 141 8.20 -4.36 4.92
N ASN A 142 8.25 -4.24 6.25
CA ASN A 142 9.49 -3.96 6.98
C ASN A 142 10.14 -5.23 7.57
N GLU A 143 9.39 -6.31 7.71
CA GLU A 143 9.81 -7.62 8.23
C GLU A 143 9.36 -8.70 7.25
N ASN A 144 10.24 -9.11 6.34
CA ASN A 144 10.00 -10.16 5.34
C ASN A 144 11.28 -10.93 4.96
N ALA A 145 11.11 -11.99 4.16
CA ALA A 145 12.21 -12.84 3.69
C ALA A 145 13.37 -12.03 3.08
N VAL A 146 13.08 -11.00 2.28
CA VAL A 146 14.11 -10.14 1.66
C VAL A 146 14.90 -9.34 2.70
N THR A 147 14.22 -8.76 3.69
CA THR A 147 14.89 -8.05 4.78
C THR A 147 15.69 -9.00 5.70
N HIS A 148 15.20 -10.21 5.91
CA HIS A 148 15.88 -11.23 6.72
C HIS A 148 17.13 -11.76 6.01
N LEU A 149 17.04 -12.06 4.71
CA LEU A 149 18.19 -12.48 3.89
C LEU A 149 19.28 -11.41 3.82
N ALA A 150 18.87 -10.14 3.76
CA ALA A 150 19.80 -9.01 3.76
C ALA A 150 20.28 -8.61 5.17
N HIS A 151 19.82 -9.29 6.22
CA HIS A 151 20.01 -8.91 7.63
C HIS A 151 19.72 -7.43 7.92
N SER A 152 18.74 -6.84 7.22
CA SER A 152 18.49 -5.39 7.22
C SER A 152 17.07 -5.07 6.78
N SER A 153 16.28 -4.48 7.70
CA SER A 153 14.94 -3.90 7.41
C SER A 153 14.97 -2.84 6.31
N ARG A 154 16.15 -2.25 6.08
CA ARG A 154 16.41 -1.20 5.11
C ARG A 154 16.29 -1.66 3.66
N LYS A 155 16.27 -2.98 3.42
CA LYS A 155 16.27 -3.52 2.06
C LYS A 155 15.01 -3.13 1.29
N SER A 156 13.85 -3.10 1.95
CA SER A 156 12.59 -2.65 1.36
C SER A 156 12.65 -1.18 0.89
N ALA A 157 13.26 -0.32 1.69
CA ALA A 157 13.47 1.09 1.35
C ALA A 157 14.42 1.25 0.16
N GLU A 158 15.50 0.47 0.10
CA GLU A 158 16.41 0.44 -1.04
C GLU A 158 15.71 -0.02 -2.34
N LEU A 159 14.96 -1.11 -2.28
CA LEU A 159 14.24 -1.66 -3.44
C LEU A 159 13.20 -0.68 -3.96
N LEU A 160 12.45 -0.02 -3.08
CA LEU A 160 11.49 1.00 -3.49
C LEU A 160 12.18 2.20 -4.15
N ALA A 161 13.32 2.66 -3.62
CA ALA A 161 14.09 3.74 -4.23
C ALA A 161 14.62 3.34 -5.62
N ARG A 162 15.09 2.09 -5.78
CA ARG A 162 15.52 1.54 -7.08
C ARG A 162 14.37 1.45 -8.07
N TYR A 163 13.19 1.03 -7.64
CA TYR A 163 11.99 0.98 -8.48
C TYR A 163 11.62 2.38 -8.98
N CYS A 164 11.57 3.38 -8.11
CA CYS A 164 11.34 4.77 -8.51
C CYS A 164 12.42 5.26 -9.48
N HIS A 165 13.69 4.91 -9.23
CA HIS A 165 14.78 5.25 -10.14
C HIS A 165 14.59 4.65 -11.53
N MET A 166 14.16 3.38 -11.63
CA MET A 166 13.88 2.73 -12.91
C MET A 166 12.79 3.49 -13.68
N LEU A 167 11.66 3.81 -13.03
CA LEU A 167 10.54 4.53 -13.66
C LEU A 167 10.92 5.93 -14.16
N LEU A 168 11.90 6.57 -13.51
CA LEU A 168 12.35 7.92 -13.83
C LEU A 168 13.51 7.95 -14.84
N LYS A 169 14.05 6.80 -15.28
CA LYS A 169 15.08 6.77 -16.34
C LYS A 169 14.46 6.88 -17.73
N LYS A 170 15.17 7.54 -18.64
CA LYS A 170 14.77 7.66 -20.06
C LYS A 170 14.71 6.33 -20.81
N ASP A 171 15.51 5.33 -20.40
CA ASP A 171 15.67 4.03 -21.07
C ASP A 171 14.38 3.18 -21.14
N LEU A 172 13.29 3.57 -20.46
CA LEU A 172 11.97 2.93 -20.53
C LEU A 172 11.12 3.46 -21.71
N GLU A 173 11.67 3.59 -22.91
CA GLU A 173 11.05 4.28 -24.05
C GLU A 173 9.60 3.82 -24.37
N ASN A 174 9.26 2.58 -24.03
CA ASN A 174 7.94 1.98 -24.30
C ASN A 174 6.85 2.25 -23.23
N VAL A 175 7.15 3.00 -22.16
CA VAL A 175 6.18 3.28 -21.09
C VAL A 175 5.77 4.75 -21.15
N GLU A 176 4.46 4.99 -21.33
CA GLU A 176 3.91 6.34 -21.43
C GLU A 176 4.07 7.16 -20.14
N TYR A 177 4.06 8.49 -20.29
CA TYR A 177 4.15 9.42 -19.16
C TYR A 177 3.08 9.16 -18.09
N SER A 178 1.82 8.98 -18.50
CA SER A 178 0.69 8.74 -17.57
C SER A 178 0.90 7.47 -16.76
N GLU A 179 1.34 6.39 -17.42
CA GLU A 179 1.55 5.10 -16.76
C GLU A 179 2.70 5.17 -15.75
N ARG A 180 3.77 5.93 -16.04
CA ARG A 180 4.85 6.16 -15.08
C ARG A 180 4.37 6.95 -13.86
N GLU A 181 3.59 8.00 -14.09
CA GLU A 181 3.02 8.81 -13.01
C GLU A 181 2.12 7.98 -12.10
N ASP A 182 1.24 7.15 -12.67
CA ASP A 182 0.38 6.23 -11.92
C ASP A 182 1.18 5.23 -11.09
N LYS A 183 2.26 4.67 -11.68
CA LYS A 183 3.16 3.76 -10.96
C LYS A 183 3.94 4.46 -9.84
N LEU A 184 4.32 5.73 -10.01
CA LEU A 184 4.94 6.53 -8.94
C LEU A 184 3.95 6.85 -7.82
N CYS A 185 2.68 7.15 -8.15
CA CYS A 185 1.60 7.27 -7.16
C CYS A 185 1.44 5.98 -6.34
N LYS A 186 1.41 4.82 -7.01
CA LYS A 186 1.34 3.53 -6.34
C LYS A 186 2.59 3.26 -5.47
N ALA A 187 3.78 3.59 -5.95
CA ALA A 187 5.01 3.48 -5.17
C ALA A 187 4.97 4.33 -3.89
N MET A 188 4.31 5.49 -3.93
CA MET A 188 4.11 6.33 -2.75
C MET A 188 3.17 5.71 -1.70
N MET A 189 2.24 4.83 -2.11
CA MET A 189 1.45 4.04 -1.15
C MET A 189 2.36 3.10 -0.35
N VAL A 190 3.25 2.37 -1.05
CA VAL A 190 4.25 1.50 -0.40
C VAL A 190 5.21 2.30 0.49
N PHE A 191 5.62 3.48 0.03
CA PHE A 191 6.45 4.40 0.80
C PHE A 191 5.80 4.78 2.14
N GLY A 192 4.46 4.95 2.17
CA GLY A 192 3.69 5.25 3.38
C GLY A 192 3.89 4.23 4.50
N TYR A 193 4.13 2.96 4.15
CA TYR A 193 4.32 1.87 5.10
C TYR A 193 5.78 1.65 5.53
N LEU A 194 6.76 2.37 4.96
CA LEU A 194 8.17 2.21 5.33
C LEU A 194 8.46 2.83 6.72
N LYS A 195 9.18 2.08 7.56
CA LYS A 195 9.74 2.60 8.83
C LYS A 195 11.02 3.42 8.59
N ASP A 196 11.93 2.90 7.76
CA ASP A 196 13.26 3.48 7.50
C ASP A 196 13.23 4.49 6.33
N LYS A 197 12.43 5.56 6.46
CA LYS A 197 12.25 6.57 5.39
C LYS A 197 13.53 7.35 5.09
N ASP A 198 14.37 7.64 6.08
CA ASP A 198 15.66 8.30 5.89
C ASP A 198 16.61 7.48 4.99
N VAL A 199 16.52 6.16 5.05
CA VAL A 199 17.30 5.27 4.19
C VAL A 199 16.80 5.33 2.75
N PHE A 200 15.48 5.33 2.54
CA PHE A 200 14.91 5.60 1.22
C PHE A 200 15.43 6.94 0.67
N GLN A 201 15.39 8.00 1.47
CA GLN A 201 15.86 9.34 1.08
C GLN A 201 17.33 9.32 0.63
N LYS A 202 18.22 8.65 1.38
CA LYS A 202 19.64 8.52 1.05
C LYS A 202 19.87 7.82 -0.29
N PHE A 203 19.19 6.68 -0.52
CA PHE A 203 19.29 5.97 -1.80
C PHE A 203 18.71 6.77 -2.95
N TYR A 204 17.54 7.38 -2.75
CA TYR A 204 16.87 8.21 -3.75
C TYR A 204 17.72 9.42 -4.13
N SER A 205 18.28 10.14 -3.15
CA SER A 205 19.17 11.30 -3.37
C SER A 205 20.38 10.93 -4.22
N ARG A 206 21.07 9.82 -3.88
CA ARG A 206 22.22 9.34 -4.66
C ARG A 206 21.82 9.01 -6.11
N MET A 207 20.65 8.40 -6.30
CA MET A 207 20.14 8.03 -7.61
C MET A 207 19.70 9.24 -8.43
N LEU A 208 19.08 10.24 -7.80
CA LEU A 208 18.74 11.51 -8.43
C LEU A 208 20.02 12.23 -8.90
N ALA A 209 21.03 12.35 -8.02
CA ALA A 209 22.32 12.97 -8.37
C ALA A 209 22.92 12.33 -9.63
N LYS A 210 22.95 10.99 -9.66
CA LYS A 210 23.43 10.23 -10.81
C LYS A 210 22.64 10.55 -12.07
N ARG A 211 21.29 10.53 -12.01
CA ARG A 211 20.44 10.81 -13.19
C ARG A 211 20.60 12.23 -13.72
N LEU A 212 20.77 13.21 -12.84
CA LEU A 212 20.98 14.62 -13.22
C LEU A 212 22.33 14.78 -13.94
N VAL A 213 23.41 14.25 -13.37
CA VAL A 213 24.76 14.35 -13.96
C VAL A 213 24.87 13.58 -15.28
N GLU A 214 24.26 12.40 -15.39
CA GLU A 214 24.31 11.57 -16.60
C GLU A 214 23.27 11.98 -17.66
N HIS A 215 22.45 13.01 -17.39
CA HIS A 215 21.31 13.40 -18.22
C HIS A 215 20.45 12.19 -18.63
N SER A 216 20.19 11.30 -17.66
CA SER A 216 19.49 10.03 -17.86
C SER A 216 18.05 10.04 -17.33
N SER A 217 17.59 11.17 -16.77
CA SER A 217 16.19 11.35 -16.37
C SER A 217 15.27 11.36 -17.60
N ALA A 218 14.10 10.75 -17.44
CA ALA A 218 13.07 10.71 -18.47
C ALA A 218 12.49 12.09 -18.81
N CYS A 219 12.11 12.83 -17.77
CA CYS A 219 11.55 14.17 -17.88
C CYS A 219 11.72 14.90 -16.55
N ARG A 220 11.97 16.21 -16.61
CA ARG A 220 12.07 17.07 -15.41
C ARG A 220 10.76 17.14 -14.62
N ASP A 221 9.62 17.11 -15.32
CA ASP A 221 8.31 17.22 -14.68
C ASP A 221 7.99 16.00 -13.80
N LEU A 222 8.41 14.79 -14.22
CA LEU A 222 8.26 13.58 -13.39
C LEU A 222 9.14 13.65 -12.12
N GLU A 223 10.37 14.15 -12.25
CA GLU A 223 11.27 14.33 -11.10
C GLU A 223 10.68 15.33 -10.10
N ALA A 224 10.20 16.48 -10.59
CA ALA A 224 9.54 17.49 -9.76
C ALA A 224 8.25 16.96 -9.13
N SER A 225 7.44 16.22 -9.88
CA SER A 225 6.21 15.57 -9.40
C SER A 225 6.50 14.58 -8.27
N MET A 226 7.51 13.72 -8.43
CA MET A 226 7.91 12.75 -7.41
C MET A 226 8.43 13.44 -6.14
N ILE A 227 9.24 14.50 -6.28
CA ILE A 227 9.71 15.28 -5.12
C ILE A 227 8.54 15.97 -4.41
N SER A 228 7.57 16.49 -5.16
CA SER A 228 6.34 17.07 -4.59
C SER A 228 5.55 16.04 -3.77
N LYS A 229 5.40 14.80 -4.26
CA LYS A 229 4.76 13.71 -3.50
C LYS A 229 5.52 13.38 -2.21
N LEU A 230 6.85 13.32 -2.26
CA LEU A 230 7.68 13.11 -1.08
C LEU A 230 7.57 14.25 -0.06
N LYS A 231 7.44 15.49 -0.54
CA LYS A 231 7.22 16.69 0.28
C LYS A 231 5.88 16.66 1.00
N LEU A 232 4.82 16.29 0.29
CA LEU A 232 3.48 16.14 0.88
C LEU A 232 3.48 15.07 1.98
N ALA A 233 4.24 13.99 1.80
CA ALA A 233 4.27 12.88 2.75
C ALA A 233 5.13 13.12 4.01
N ASN A 234 6.24 13.88 3.92
CA ASN A 234 7.20 14.02 5.04
C ASN A 234 7.65 15.46 5.34
N GLY A 235 7.10 16.45 4.64
CA GLY A 235 7.41 17.87 4.85
C GLY A 235 8.62 18.37 4.07
N TYR A 236 8.89 19.67 4.22
CA TYR A 236 9.90 20.41 3.47
C TYR A 236 11.34 19.94 3.75
N GLU A 237 11.70 19.77 5.02
CA GLU A 237 13.07 19.39 5.43
C GLU A 237 13.52 18.07 4.79
N TYR A 238 12.58 17.15 4.55
CA TYR A 238 12.87 15.86 3.93
C TYR A 238 13.28 15.98 2.45
N VAL A 239 12.82 17.01 1.74
CA VAL A 239 13.07 17.18 0.30
C VAL A 239 13.99 18.35 -0.04
N SER A 240 14.33 19.21 0.93
CA SER A 240 15.10 20.46 0.70
C SER A 240 16.37 20.25 -0.14
N THR A 241 17.11 19.16 0.12
CA THR A 241 18.30 18.81 -0.65
C THR A 241 17.97 18.38 -2.08
N LEU A 242 16.89 17.62 -2.27
CA LEU A 242 16.44 17.16 -3.60
C LEU A 242 15.94 18.32 -4.46
N GLU A 243 15.17 19.25 -3.86
CA GLU A 243 14.70 20.47 -4.52
C GLU A 243 15.88 21.34 -4.95
N ARG A 244 16.88 21.54 -4.07
CA ARG A 244 18.09 22.28 -4.40
C ARG A 244 18.87 21.63 -5.55
N MET A 245 18.99 20.30 -5.58
CA MET A 245 19.66 19.60 -6.69
C MET A 245 18.97 19.85 -8.04
N LEU A 246 17.63 19.89 -8.09
CA LEU A 246 16.91 20.22 -9.33
C LEU A 246 17.13 21.68 -9.75
N GLN A 247 17.14 22.61 -8.79
CA GLN A 247 17.40 24.03 -9.04
C GLN A 247 18.82 24.26 -9.56
N ASP A 248 19.82 23.66 -8.92
CA ASP A 248 21.23 23.76 -9.31
C ASP A 248 21.45 23.20 -10.71
N ASN A 249 20.83 22.06 -11.04
CA ASN A 249 20.92 21.49 -12.38
C ASN A 249 20.28 22.39 -13.44
N ALA A 250 19.11 22.97 -13.16
CA ALA A 250 18.46 23.91 -14.08
C ALA A 250 19.27 25.20 -14.27
N LEU A 251 19.86 25.73 -13.19
CA LEU A 251 20.73 26.91 -13.25
C LEU A 251 21.99 26.61 -14.06
N SER A 252 22.62 25.45 -13.84
CA SER A 252 23.81 25.02 -14.58
C SER A 252 23.55 24.91 -16.08
N GLU A 253 22.40 24.36 -16.48
CA GLU A 253 21.99 24.32 -17.89
C GLU A 253 21.82 25.72 -18.47
N ASN A 254 21.14 26.63 -17.76
CA ASN A 254 20.93 28.01 -18.22
C ASN A 254 22.27 28.76 -18.39
N VAL A 255 23.16 28.68 -17.40
CA VAL A 255 24.49 29.30 -17.46
C VAL A 255 25.30 28.73 -18.62
N THR A 256 25.20 27.41 -18.86
CA THR A 256 25.87 26.76 -20.00
C THR A 256 25.33 27.28 -21.33
N GLN A 257 24.01 27.47 -21.46
CA GLN A 257 23.40 28.03 -22.67
C GLN A 257 23.79 29.49 -22.91
N GLU A 258 23.83 30.31 -21.85
CA GLU A 258 24.28 31.70 -21.94
C GLU A 258 25.75 31.80 -22.36
N PHE A 259 26.62 30.97 -21.80
CA PHE A 259 28.02 30.88 -22.20
C PHE A 259 28.16 30.50 -23.67
N LEU A 260 27.45 29.46 -24.12
CA LEU A 260 27.49 29.03 -25.52
C LEU A 260 26.97 30.11 -26.49
N ARG A 261 25.97 30.91 -26.09
CA ARG A 261 25.51 32.08 -26.86
C ARG A 261 26.60 33.14 -26.95
N SER A 262 27.18 33.53 -25.82
CA SER A 262 28.25 34.53 -25.77
C SER A 262 29.47 34.13 -26.60
N VAL A 263 29.87 32.84 -26.59
CA VAL A 263 30.96 32.32 -27.42
C VAL A 263 30.66 32.44 -28.91
N LYS A 264 29.42 32.10 -29.32
CA LYS A 264 28.97 32.25 -30.71
C LYS A 264 28.97 33.72 -31.15
N ASP A 265 28.47 34.61 -30.30
CA ASP A 265 28.39 36.04 -30.56
C ASP A 265 29.78 36.70 -30.61
N SER A 266 30.75 36.15 -29.88
CA SER A 266 32.14 36.63 -29.85
C SER A 266 32.98 36.16 -31.05
N GLY A 267 32.41 35.36 -31.98
CA GLY A 267 33.09 34.92 -33.20
C GLY A 267 34.31 34.00 -32.97
N ILE A 268 34.46 33.42 -31.78
CA ILE A 268 35.59 32.55 -31.43
C ILE A 268 35.35 31.19 -32.10
N THR A 269 35.98 30.98 -33.24
CA THR A 269 36.09 29.66 -33.88
C THR A 269 37.26 28.93 -33.23
N TRP A 270 37.00 27.74 -32.69
CA TRP A 270 38.08 26.85 -32.27
C TRP A 270 38.79 26.37 -33.54
N GLY A 271 39.97 26.92 -33.80
CA GLY A 271 40.88 26.48 -34.86
C GLY A 271 41.41 25.08 -34.61
#